data_AF-A0A2E6A541-F1
#
_entry.id   AF-A0A2E6A541-F1
#
_cell.length_a   1.000
_cell.length_b   1.000
_cell.length_c   1.000
_cell.angle_alpha   90.00
_cell.angle_beta   90.00
_cell.angle_gamma   90.00
#
_symmetry.space_group_name_H-M   'P 1'
#
loop_
_entity.id
_entity.type
_entity.pdbx_description
1 polymer ?
#
loop_
_entity_poly.entity_id
_entity_poly.type
_entity_poly.pdbx_seq_one_letter_code
_entity_poly.pdbx_strand_id
1 'polypeptide(L)' 'MKMEIPVEAPCAGTIVELLVKEEDAVEEDQVVAVIEAD' A
#
# COMPACT_ATOMS: atom_id res chain seq x y z
N MET A 1 16.16 15.08 -5.30
CA MET A 1 16.55 13.65 -5.30
C MET A 1 15.23 12.88 -5.31
N LYS A 2 14.97 12.01 -6.30
CA LYS A 2 13.77 11.17 -6.27
C LYS A 2 14.05 10.04 -5.27
N MET A 3 13.38 10.07 -4.12
CA MET A 3 13.41 8.99 -3.15
C MET A 3 12.06 8.30 -3.21
N GLU A 4 12.10 6.99 -3.39
CA GLU A 4 10.94 6.11 -3.36
C GLU A 4 10.95 5.40 -2.00
N ILE A 5 9.80 5.32 -1.34
CA ILE A 5 9.64 4.61 -0.07
C ILE A 5 8.80 3.38 -0.36
N PRO A 6 9.37 2.16 -0.27
CA PRO A 6 8.59 0.94 -0.47
C PRO A 6 7.59 0.76 0.67
N VAL A 7 6.38 0.28 0.35
CA VAL A 7 5.39 -0.15 1.34
C VAL A 7 5.55 -1.65 1.55
N GLU A 8 5.92 -2.05 2.77
CA GLU A 8 6.09 -3.46 3.12
C GLU A 8 4.77 -4.07 3.62
N ALA A 9 4.50 -5.32 3.23
CA ALA A 9 3.32 -6.03 3.71
C ALA A 9 3.52 -6.49 5.17
N PRO A 10 2.52 -6.33 6.05
CA PRO A 10 2.63 -6.73 7.45
C PRO A 10 2.52 -8.25 7.67
N CYS A 11 1.98 -8.99 6.69
CA CYS A 11 1.78 -10.44 6.74
C CYS A 11 1.78 -11.05 5.32
N ALA A 12 1.83 -12.38 5.25
CA ALA A 12 1.55 -13.11 4.01
C ALA A 12 0.04 -13.13 3.75
N GLY A 13 -0.35 -13.14 2.47
CA GLY A 13 -1.75 -13.15 2.08
C GLY A 13 -1.97 -12.69 0.64
N THR A 14 -3.23 -12.41 0.30
CA THR A 14 -3.67 -11.96 -1.04
C THR A 14 -4.25 -10.55 -0.99
N ILE A 15 -3.83 -9.68 -1.91
CA ILE A 15 -4.41 -8.33 -2.04
C ILE A 15 -5.85 -8.46 -2.54
N VAL A 16 -6.80 -7.95 -1.76
CA VAL A 16 -8.22 -7.94 -2.10
C VAL A 16 -8.65 -6.61 -2.70
N GLU A 17 -8.05 -5.50 -2.28
CA GLU A 17 -8.35 -4.15 -2.80
C GLU A 17 -7.10 -3.27 -2.85
N LEU A 18 -6.99 -2.47 -3.92
CA LEU A 18 -5.99 -1.40 -4.04
C LEU A 18 -6.71 -0.06 -4.00
N LEU A 19 -6.39 0.78 -3.02
CA LEU A 19 -7.12 2.01 -2.71
C LEU A 19 -6.43 3.28 -3.27
N VAL A 20 -5.30 3.11 -3.95
CA VAL A 20 -4.52 4.19 -4.56
C VAL A 20 -4.23 3.89 -6.02
N LYS A 21 -3.94 4.94 -6.78
CA LYS A 21 -3.48 4.89 -8.17
C LYS A 21 -2.10 5.51 -8.31
N GLU A 22 -1.50 5.30 -9.47
CA GLU A 22 -0.28 6.00 -9.85
C GLU A 22 -0.49 7.52 -9.76
N GLU A 23 0.52 8.22 -9.23
CA GLU A 23 0.54 9.67 -9.02
C GLU A 23 -0.45 10.23 -7.97
N ASP A 24 -1.21 9.37 -7.27
CA ASP A 24 -2.03 9.81 -6.15
C ASP A 24 -1.15 10.34 -5.00
N ALA A 25 -1.58 11.45 -4.40
CA ALA A 25 -0.99 11.94 -3.16
C ALA A 25 -1.45 11.03 -2.00
N VAL A 26 -0.51 10.64 -1.15
CA VAL A 26 -0.77 9.83 0.05
C VAL A 26 -0.37 10.59 1.31
N GLU A 27 -1.13 10.38 2.39
CA GLU A 27 -0.84 10.94 3.72
C GLU A 27 -0.28 9.86 4.67
N GLU A 28 0.28 10.30 5.80
CA GLU A 28 0.69 9.39 6.87
C GLU A 28 -0.53 8.60 7.37
N ASP A 29 -0.32 7.32 7.69
CA ASP A 29 -1.36 6.36 8.12
C ASP A 29 -2.49 6.08 7.09
N GLN A 30 -2.40 6.58 5.86
CA GLN A 30 -3.38 6.28 4.82
C GLN A 30 -3.34 4.80 4.42
N VAL A 31 -4.52 4.17 4.38
CA VAL A 31 -4.65 2.80 3.88
C VAL A 31 -4.49 2.79 2.35
N VAL A 32 -3.49 2.06 1.87
CA VAL A 32 -3.19 1.96 0.43
C VAL A 32 -3.69 0.68 -0.23
N ALA A 33 -3.83 -0.39 0.55
CA ALA A 33 -4.31 -1.69 0.09
C ALA A 33 -4.93 -2.46 1.24
N VAL A 34 -5.84 -3.37 0.92
CA VAL A 34 -6.40 -4.35 1.85
C VAL A 34 -5.88 -5.73 1.44
N ILE A 35 -5.39 -6.48 2.44
CA ILE A 35 -4.87 -7.84 2.28
C ILE A 35 -5.71 -8.81 3.11
N GLU A 36 -6.08 -9.94 2.51
CA GLU A 36 -6.62 -11.10 3.21
C GLU A 36 -5.44 -11.98 3.64
N ALA A 37 -5.26 -12.16 4.95
CA ALA A 37 -4.19 -12.98 5.50
C ALA A 37 -4.49 -14.47 5.33
N ASP A 38 -3.45 -15.26 5.05
CA ASP A 38 -3.51 -16.73 5.00
C ASP A 38 -3.76 -17.36 6.39
#